data_AF-A0A7C9JCL7-F1
#
_entry.id   AF-A0A7C9JCL7-F1
#
_cell.length_a   1.000
_cell.length_b   1.000
_cell.length_c   1.000
_cell.angle_alpha   90.00
_cell.angle_beta   90.00
_cell.angle_gamma   90.00
#
_symmetry.space_group_name_H-M   'P 1'
#
loop_
_entity.id
_entity.type
_entity.pdbx_description
1 polymer ?
#
loop_
_entity_poly.entity_id
_entity_poly.type
_entity_poly.pdbx_seq_one_letter_code
_entity_poly.pdbx_strand_id
1 'polypeptide(L)'
;MALGMKDMLGGMKNAASGVVQGGLGNYSEMSVDQMRKEYGMYLMEGEEIQVGFKLIRDALIFTDKRIIFTDKQGATGSKMSVKSINLFSIVEVSMETAGFGFDDSELTFTYIQTADMKAHSLTYVSHKLEFPKKYDVRPLYRLLQELAYANCVRLNGLE
;
A
#
# COMPACT_ATOMS: atom_id res chain seq x y z
N MET A 1 -7.96 -9.48 22.78
CA MET A 1 -8.55 -8.26 22.18
C MET A 1 -7.78 -8.02 20.89
N ALA A 2 -8.21 -8.67 19.80
CA ALA A 2 -7.56 -8.57 18.51
C ALA A 2 -7.73 -7.15 17.98
N LEU A 3 -6.65 -6.52 17.53
CA LEU A 3 -6.71 -5.26 16.79
C LEU A 3 -7.48 -5.58 15.50
N GLY A 4 -8.77 -5.26 15.46
CA GLY A 4 -9.58 -5.57 14.28
C GLY A 4 -8.95 -4.89 13.07
N MET A 5 -9.09 -5.45 11.87
CA MET A 5 -8.69 -4.77 10.63
C MET A 5 -9.19 -3.31 10.61
N LYS A 6 -10.35 -3.05 11.22
CA LYS A 6 -10.94 -1.72 11.43
C LYS A 6 -10.16 -0.83 12.40
N ASP A 7 -9.58 -1.38 13.47
CA ASP A 7 -8.71 -0.67 14.42
C ASP A 7 -7.33 -0.41 13.82
N MET A 8 -6.81 -1.35 13.03
CA MET A 8 -5.60 -1.15 12.24
C MET A 8 -5.82 -0.10 11.13
N LEU A 9 -6.96 -0.12 10.45
CA LEU A 9 -7.37 0.89 9.47
C LEU A 9 -7.65 2.26 10.14
N GLY A 10 -8.17 2.26 11.38
CA GLY A 10 -8.31 3.46 12.20
C GLY A 10 -6.96 4.02 12.66
N GLY A 11 -6.04 3.13 13.04
CA GLY A 11 -4.63 3.43 13.30
C GLY A 11 -3.92 3.95 12.05
N MET A 12 -4.25 3.41 10.88
CA MET A 12 -3.78 3.83 9.56
C MET A 12 -4.35 5.19 9.16
N LYS A 13 -5.60 5.50 9.47
CA LYS A 13 -6.15 6.87 9.37
C LYS A 13 -5.43 7.84 10.29
N ASN A 14 -5.13 7.45 11.53
CA ASN A 14 -4.44 8.32 12.50
C ASN A 14 -2.95 8.50 12.19
N ALA A 15 -2.27 7.44 11.74
CA ALA A 15 -0.89 7.48 11.27
C ALA A 15 -0.79 8.26 9.97
N ALA A 16 -1.72 8.05 9.02
CA ALA A 16 -1.84 8.89 7.83
C ALA A 16 -2.15 10.34 8.20
N SER A 17 -3.03 10.60 9.17
CA SER A 17 -3.32 11.96 9.65
C SER A 17 -2.10 12.60 10.33
N GLY A 18 -1.29 11.84 11.06
CA GLY A 18 -0.03 12.32 11.65
C GLY A 18 1.09 12.53 10.61
N VAL A 19 1.06 11.75 9.53
CA VAL A 19 1.88 11.95 8.32
C VAL A 19 1.42 13.19 7.54
N VAL A 20 0.12 13.45 7.48
CA VAL A 20 -0.53 14.64 6.91
C VAL A 20 -0.26 15.90 7.74
N GLN A 21 -0.12 15.80 9.07
CA GLN A 21 0.17 16.93 9.96
C GLN A 21 1.67 17.15 10.24
N GLY A 22 2.50 16.12 10.05
CA GLY A 22 3.89 16.06 10.51
C GLY A 22 4.98 16.27 9.46
N GLY A 23 4.62 16.67 8.24
CA GLY A 23 5.60 17.08 7.23
C GLY A 23 6.05 15.97 6.29
N LEU A 24 5.17 15.54 5.38
CA LEU A 24 5.57 15.04 4.06
C LEU A 24 5.87 16.23 3.14
N GLY A 25 7.05 16.83 3.32
CA GLY A 25 7.53 17.89 2.44
C GLY A 25 7.63 17.41 0.98
N ASN A 26 6.75 17.96 0.13
CA ASN A 26 6.89 18.08 -1.34
C ASN A 26 6.70 16.84 -2.24
N TYR A 27 5.88 15.85 -1.87
CA TYR A 27 5.32 14.92 -2.87
C TYR A 27 3.82 14.74 -2.72
N SER A 28 3.08 15.62 -3.41
CA SER A 28 1.71 15.41 -3.91
C SER A 28 0.85 14.42 -3.12
N GLU A 29 0.55 14.74 -1.86
CA GLU A 29 -0.60 14.15 -1.16
C GLU A 29 -1.86 14.57 -1.91
N MET A 30 -2.36 13.70 -2.80
CA MET A 30 -3.69 13.90 -3.34
C MET A 30 -4.68 13.71 -2.20
N SER A 31 -5.50 14.73 -1.96
CA SER A 31 -6.60 14.60 -0.99
C SER A 31 -7.49 13.39 -1.34
N VAL A 32 -8.12 12.81 -0.34
CA VAL A 32 -9.05 11.68 -0.53
C VAL A 32 -10.12 12.03 -1.59
N ASP A 33 -10.60 13.27 -1.61
CA ASP A 33 -11.58 13.75 -2.61
C ASP A 33 -11.01 13.75 -4.03
N GLN A 34 -9.78 14.21 -4.23
CA GLN A 34 -9.12 14.17 -5.53
C GLN A 34 -8.88 12.73 -5.99
N MET A 35 -8.44 11.84 -5.09
CA MET A 35 -8.28 10.43 -5.43
C MET A 35 -9.61 9.75 -5.73
N ARG A 36 -10.67 10.08 -4.99
CA ARG A 36 -12.02 9.56 -5.28
C ARG A 36 -12.51 10.03 -6.64
N LYS A 37 -12.19 11.26 -7.04
CA LYS A 37 -12.53 11.78 -8.37
C LYS A 37 -11.76 11.07 -9.50
N GLU A 38 -10.47 10.78 -9.31
CA GLU A 38 -9.61 10.16 -10.33
C GLU A 38 -9.78 8.63 -10.39
N TYR A 39 -9.99 7.96 -9.25
CA TYR A 39 -9.94 6.51 -9.11
C TYR A 39 -11.23 5.88 -8.58
N GLY A 40 -12.26 6.68 -8.27
CA GLY A 40 -13.53 6.19 -7.69
C GLY A 40 -14.25 5.17 -8.57
N MET A 41 -14.03 5.21 -9.88
CA MET A 41 -14.56 4.24 -10.85
C MET A 41 -14.02 2.81 -10.66
N TYR A 42 -12.92 2.64 -9.92
CA TYR A 42 -12.32 1.33 -9.65
C TYR A 42 -12.74 0.74 -8.29
N LEU A 43 -13.49 1.50 -7.49
CA LEU A 43 -13.97 1.07 -6.19
C LEU A 43 -15.17 0.11 -6.34
N MET A 44 -15.21 -0.92 -5.50
CA MET A 44 -16.41 -1.72 -5.30
C MET A 44 -17.47 -0.91 -4.53
N GLU A 45 -18.71 -1.35 -4.57
CA GLU A 45 -19.79 -0.75 -3.79
C GLU A 45 -19.45 -0.74 -2.29
N GLY A 46 -19.55 0.43 -1.65
CA GLY A 46 -19.22 0.61 -0.23
C GLY A 46 -17.73 0.47 0.11
N GLU A 47 -16.83 0.48 -0.87
CA GLU A 47 -15.37 0.57 -0.66
C GLU A 47 -14.94 2.03 -0.49
N GLU A 48 -14.12 2.30 0.53
CA GLU A 48 -13.69 3.65 0.90
C GLU A 48 -12.17 3.80 0.81
N ILE A 49 -11.71 4.82 0.11
CA ILE A 49 -10.29 5.22 0.07
C ILE A 49 -9.90 5.77 1.45
N GLN A 50 -8.81 5.23 1.99
CA GLN A 50 -8.26 5.58 3.30
C GLN A 50 -7.06 6.51 3.16
N VAL A 51 -6.13 6.12 2.29
CA VAL A 51 -4.89 6.84 2.00
C VAL A 51 -4.43 6.48 0.60
N GLY A 52 -3.61 7.32 -0.02
CA GLY A 52 -2.98 6.94 -1.26
C GLY A 52 -1.75 7.77 -1.55
N PHE A 53 -0.86 7.15 -2.31
CA PHE A 53 0.47 7.65 -2.60
C PHE A 53 0.60 7.73 -4.11
N LYS A 54 0.82 8.94 -4.61
CA LYS A 54 1.11 9.16 -6.02
C LYS A 54 2.61 9.11 -6.22
N LEU A 55 3.06 8.12 -6.97
CA LEU A 55 4.40 8.06 -7.52
C LEU A 55 4.42 8.82 -8.86
N ILE A 56 5.59 8.96 -9.47
CA ILE A 56 5.74 9.74 -10.72
C ILE A 56 4.87 9.16 -11.84
N ARG A 57 4.84 7.82 -11.98
CA ARG A 57 4.04 7.09 -12.98
C ARG A 57 2.87 6.32 -12.39
N ASP A 58 3.03 5.88 -11.15
CA ASP A 58 2.13 4.92 -10.52
C ASP A 58 1.31 5.56 -9.40
N ALA A 59 0.23 4.91 -9.00
CA ALA A 59 -0.49 5.27 -7.79
C ALA A 59 -0.78 4.04 -6.95
N LEU A 60 -0.58 4.17 -5.64
CA LEU A 60 -0.95 3.20 -4.64
C LEU A 60 -2.09 3.75 -3.82
N ILE A 61 -3.29 3.20 -4.00
CA ILE A 61 -4.48 3.67 -3.30
C ILE A 61 -4.90 2.59 -2.34
N PHE A 62 -4.86 2.89 -1.05
CA PHE A 62 -5.29 2.01 0.01
C PHE A 62 -6.77 2.27 0.31
N THR A 63 -7.57 1.22 0.24
CA THR A 63 -8.97 1.23 0.66
C THR A 63 -9.13 0.52 2.00
N ASP A 64 -10.36 0.37 2.47
CA ASP A 64 -10.69 -0.48 3.61
C ASP A 64 -10.56 -1.99 3.32
N LYS A 65 -10.27 -2.38 2.07
CA LYS A 65 -10.26 -3.79 1.61
C LYS A 65 -8.94 -4.21 0.94
N ARG A 66 -8.37 -3.36 0.09
CA ARG A 66 -7.26 -3.70 -0.81
C ARG A 66 -6.40 -2.48 -1.14
N ILE A 67 -5.22 -2.76 -1.68
CA ILE A 67 -4.42 -1.79 -2.43
C ILE A 67 -4.86 -1.85 -3.89
N ILE A 68 -5.23 -0.71 -4.45
CA ILE A 68 -5.39 -0.51 -5.89
C ILE A 68 -4.08 0.09 -6.40
N PHE A 69 -3.35 -0.68 -7.21
CA PHE A 69 -2.12 -0.25 -7.86
C PHE A 69 -2.45 0.11 -9.31
N THR A 70 -2.15 1.35 -9.70
CA THR A 70 -2.27 1.78 -11.09
C THR A 70 -0.90 2.06 -11.68
N ASP A 71 -0.62 1.54 -12.87
CA ASP A 71 0.61 1.78 -13.62
C ASP A 71 0.26 2.33 -15.02
N LYS A 72 0.81 3.50 -15.35
CA LYS A 72 0.67 4.12 -16.67
C LYS A 72 1.73 3.58 -17.63
N GLN A 73 1.27 2.83 -18.63
CA GLN A 73 2.09 2.15 -19.63
C GLN A 73 2.14 2.91 -20.97
N GLY A 74 3.26 2.75 -21.67
CA GLY A 74 3.47 3.26 -23.04
C GLY A 74 3.99 4.70 -23.10
N ALA A 75 4.58 5.07 -24.24
CA ALA A 75 5.24 6.36 -24.43
C ALA A 75 4.30 7.58 -24.26
N THR A 76 3.00 7.40 -24.49
CA THR A 76 1.98 8.45 -24.32
C THR A 76 1.28 8.40 -22.94
N GLY A 77 1.55 7.38 -22.12
CA GLY A 77 0.89 7.17 -20.82
C GLY A 77 -0.63 6.96 -20.90
N SER A 78 -1.16 6.67 -22.09
CA SER A 78 -2.61 6.53 -22.34
C SER A 78 -3.17 5.17 -21.90
N LYS A 79 -2.32 4.14 -21.81
CA LYS A 79 -2.72 2.83 -21.31
C LYS A 79 -2.47 2.81 -19.80
N MET A 80 -3.49 2.42 -19.03
CA MET A 80 -3.35 2.21 -17.59
C MET A 80 -3.61 0.74 -17.28
N SER A 81 -2.73 0.13 -16.50
CA SER A 81 -3.01 -1.15 -15.85
C SER A 81 -3.50 -0.87 -14.43
N VAL A 82 -4.47 -1.67 -13.97
CA VAL A 82 -5.01 -1.58 -12.62
C VAL A 82 -4.96 -2.97 -12.01
N LYS A 83 -4.33 -3.08 -10.85
CA LYS A 83 -4.17 -4.34 -10.10
C LYS A 83 -4.69 -4.16 -8.68
N SER A 84 -5.38 -5.17 -8.19
CA SER A 84 -5.87 -5.23 -6.81
C SER A 84 -5.05 -6.23 -6.00
N ILE A 85 -4.62 -5.82 -4.82
CA ILE A 85 -3.93 -6.67 -3.85
C ILE A 85 -4.67 -6.57 -2.53
N ASN A 86 -5.25 -7.68 -2.07
CA ASN A 86 -6.05 -7.69 -0.86
C ASN A 86 -5.18 -7.38 0.37
N LEU A 87 -5.67 -6.55 1.28
CA LEU A 87 -4.89 -6.21 2.47
C LEU A 87 -4.65 -7.44 3.35
N PHE A 88 -5.60 -8.37 3.42
CA PHE A 88 -5.49 -9.59 4.23
C PHE A 88 -4.44 -10.59 3.72
N SER A 89 -3.91 -10.41 2.50
CA SER A 89 -2.95 -11.33 1.89
C SER A 89 -1.50 -10.90 2.01
N ILE A 90 -1.22 -9.67 2.47
CA ILE A 90 0.15 -9.16 2.62
C ILE A 90 0.78 -9.78 3.86
N VAL A 91 1.98 -10.35 3.72
CA VAL A 91 2.63 -11.16 4.77
C VAL A 91 4.09 -10.79 5.04
N GLU A 92 4.73 -10.06 4.13
CA GLU A 92 6.12 -9.64 4.30
C GLU A 92 6.34 -8.27 3.67
N VAL A 93 7.21 -7.48 4.28
CA VAL A 93 7.60 -6.15 3.81
C VAL A 93 9.09 -5.95 4.05
N SER A 94 9.78 -5.45 3.06
CA SER A 94 11.18 -5.01 3.16
C SER A 94 11.34 -3.62 2.57
N MET A 95 12.33 -2.88 3.06
CA MET A 95 12.66 -1.54 2.59
C MET A 95 14.18 -1.40 2.53
N GLU A 96 14.67 -0.78 1.47
CA GLU A 96 16.06 -0.39 1.30
C GLU A 96 16.11 1.13 1.15
N THR A 97 16.91 1.81 1.97
CA THR A 97 17.04 3.27 1.92
C THR A 97 18.17 3.67 0.97
N ALA A 98 17.95 4.74 0.22
CA ALA A 98 18.99 5.39 -0.58
C ALA A 98 20.27 5.68 0.23
N GLY A 99 21.42 5.22 -0.26
CA GLY A 99 22.73 5.47 0.35
C GLY A 99 23.28 6.89 0.09
N PHE A 100 24.59 7.06 0.29
CA PHE A 100 25.29 8.34 0.04
C PHE A 100 25.33 8.75 -1.46
N GLY A 101 24.97 7.85 -2.39
CA GLY A 101 24.92 8.08 -3.84
C GLY A 101 23.62 8.64 -4.39
N PHE A 102 23.35 8.41 -5.68
CA PHE A 102 22.13 8.83 -6.40
C PHE A 102 20.98 7.81 -6.31
N ASP A 103 21.15 6.75 -5.52
CA ASP A 103 20.22 5.63 -5.51
C ASP A 103 18.86 6.03 -4.95
N ASP A 104 17.80 5.44 -5.51
CA ASP A 104 16.44 5.59 -5.03
C ASP A 104 16.20 4.69 -3.81
N SER A 105 15.19 5.04 -3.00
CA SER A 105 14.76 4.12 -1.93
C SER A 105 13.79 3.11 -2.50
N GLU A 106 13.84 1.88 -2.01
CA GLU A 106 12.98 0.79 -2.47
C GLU A 106 12.11 0.29 -1.33
N LEU A 107 10.86 -0.09 -1.64
CA LEU A 107 10.00 -0.86 -0.76
C LEU A 107 9.46 -2.05 -1.52
N THR A 108 9.61 -3.25 -0.95
CA THR A 108 9.02 -4.46 -1.49
C THR A 108 8.01 -5.02 -0.50
N PHE A 109 6.85 -5.44 -0.99
CA PHE A 109 5.90 -6.19 -0.19
C PHE A 109 5.51 -7.49 -0.90
N THR A 110 5.40 -8.57 -0.12
CA THR A 110 5.02 -9.90 -0.60
C THR A 110 3.62 -10.22 -0.11
N TYR A 111 2.81 -10.76 -1.01
CA TYR A 111 1.46 -11.21 -0.70
C TYR A 111 1.19 -12.62 -1.23
N ILE A 112 0.31 -13.33 -0.54
CA ILE A 112 -0.19 -14.63 -0.97
C ILE A 112 -1.16 -14.39 -2.13
N GLN A 113 -0.85 -14.95 -3.29
CA GLN A 113 -1.69 -14.85 -4.50
C GLN A 113 -2.75 -15.96 -4.57
N THR A 114 -2.54 -17.09 -3.89
CA THR A 114 -3.54 -18.15 -3.83
C THR A 114 -4.82 -17.63 -3.17
N ALA A 115 -5.97 -17.90 -3.79
CA ALA A 115 -7.27 -17.41 -3.31
C ALA A 115 -7.66 -18.00 -1.95
N ASP A 116 -7.33 -19.27 -1.71
CA ASP A 116 -7.50 -19.94 -0.43
C ASP A 116 -6.18 -19.95 0.35
N MET A 117 -6.16 -19.22 1.47
CA MET A 117 -5.00 -19.11 2.37
C MET A 117 -4.70 -20.40 3.13
N LYS A 118 -5.60 -21.39 3.09
CA LYS A 118 -5.42 -22.72 3.70
C LYS A 118 -5.06 -23.79 2.68
N ALA A 119 -4.85 -23.41 1.41
CA ALA A 119 -4.47 -24.35 0.38
C ALA A 119 -3.16 -25.06 0.72
N HIS A 120 -3.03 -26.31 0.28
CA HIS A 120 -1.84 -27.13 0.52
C HIS A 120 -0.57 -26.49 -0.09
N SER A 121 -0.73 -25.76 -1.19
CA SER A 121 0.34 -25.00 -1.83
C SER A 121 -0.04 -23.51 -1.93
N LEU A 122 0.82 -22.67 -1.37
CA LEU A 122 0.68 -21.21 -1.44
C LEU A 122 1.64 -20.65 -2.49
N THR A 123 1.12 -19.77 -3.35
CA THR A 123 1.92 -18.97 -4.26
C THR A 123 2.08 -17.57 -3.70
N TYR A 124 3.30 -17.07 -3.68
CA TYR A 124 3.65 -15.75 -3.20
C TYR A 124 4.11 -14.88 -4.37
N VAL A 125 3.76 -13.60 -4.33
CA VAL A 125 4.23 -12.61 -5.30
C VAL A 125 4.74 -11.39 -4.55
N SER A 126 5.92 -10.93 -4.92
CA SER A 126 6.50 -9.69 -4.41
C SER A 126 6.30 -8.57 -5.41
N HIS A 127 6.02 -7.37 -4.90
CA HIS A 127 5.94 -6.16 -5.69
C HIS A 127 6.91 -5.13 -5.14
N LYS A 128 7.84 -4.68 -5.99
CA LYS A 128 8.85 -3.67 -5.65
C LYS A 128 8.37 -2.30 -6.14
N LEU A 129 8.52 -1.31 -5.27
CA LEU A 129 8.23 0.10 -5.50
C LEU A 129 9.52 0.88 -5.35
N GLU A 130 9.79 1.78 -6.29
CA GLU A 130 10.94 2.68 -6.26
C GLU A 130 10.48 4.10 -5.94
N PHE A 131 11.21 4.76 -5.05
CA PHE A 131 10.89 6.09 -4.57
C PHE A 131 12.09 7.01 -4.76
N PRO A 132 11.88 8.23 -5.29
CA PRO A 132 12.92 9.23 -5.35
C PRO A 132 13.57 9.42 -3.98
N LYS A 133 14.89 9.56 -3.93
CA LYS A 133 15.66 9.73 -2.67
C LYS A 133 15.08 10.71 -1.63
N LYS A 134 14.43 11.78 -2.10
CA LYS A 134 13.82 12.82 -1.23
C LYS A 134 12.46 12.42 -0.63
N TYR A 135 11.88 11.32 -1.06
CA TYR A 135 10.62 10.82 -0.53
C TYR A 135 10.87 10.00 0.74
N ASP A 136 10.16 10.32 1.82
CA ASP A 136 10.25 9.54 3.04
C ASP A 136 9.37 8.28 2.95
N VAL A 137 10.01 7.13 2.67
CA VAL A 137 9.33 5.83 2.53
C VAL A 137 8.96 5.21 3.88
N ARG A 138 9.56 5.66 4.99
CA ARG A 138 9.44 5.02 6.31
C ARG A 138 8.02 4.91 6.83
N PRO A 139 7.13 5.92 6.67
CA PRO A 139 5.74 5.81 7.10
C PRO A 139 4.98 4.70 6.35
N LEU A 140 5.20 4.57 5.04
CA LEU A 140 4.59 3.51 4.23
C LEU A 140 5.13 2.13 4.62
N TYR A 141 6.44 2.02 4.87
CA TYR A 141 7.05 0.80 5.39
C TYR A 141 6.40 0.37 6.71
N ARG A 142 6.31 1.27 7.70
CA ARG A 142 5.69 0.95 9.00
C ARG A 142 4.26 0.47 8.82
N LEU A 143 3.49 1.15 7.97
CA LEU A 143 2.10 0.80 7.73
C LEU A 143 1.92 -0.61 7.18
N LEU A 144 2.66 -0.93 6.11
CA LEU A 144 2.62 -2.25 5.50
C LEU A 144 3.17 -3.32 6.45
N GLN A 145 4.19 -2.99 7.26
CA GLN A 145 4.78 -3.91 8.22
C GLN A 145 3.81 -4.26 9.35
N GLU A 146 3.03 -3.30 9.85
CA GLU A 146 1.97 -3.55 10.83
C GLU A 146 0.88 -4.46 10.25
N LEU A 147 0.49 -4.23 8.99
CA LEU A 147 -0.48 -5.07 8.27
C LEU A 147 0.02 -6.51 8.13
N ALA A 148 1.25 -6.65 7.63
CA ALA A 148 1.88 -7.94 7.40
C ALA A 148 1.98 -8.75 8.70
N TYR A 149 2.41 -8.09 9.79
CA TYR A 149 2.50 -8.74 11.10
C TYR A 149 1.13 -9.20 11.60
N ALA A 150 0.12 -8.34 11.56
CA ALA A 150 -1.24 -8.69 11.97
C ALA A 150 -1.80 -9.86 11.15
N ASN A 151 -1.58 -9.87 9.83
CA ASN A 151 -1.97 -10.98 8.98
C ASN A 151 -1.25 -12.27 9.33
N CYS A 152 0.05 -12.23 9.59
CA CYS A 152 0.82 -13.40 10.00
C CYS A 152 0.31 -13.97 11.34
N VAL A 153 0.04 -13.11 12.33
CA VAL A 153 -0.57 -13.53 13.61
C VAL A 153 -1.91 -14.23 13.35
N ARG A 154 -2.81 -13.60 12.58
CA ARG A 154 -4.13 -14.15 12.22
C ARG A 154 -4.05 -15.48 11.48
N LEU A 155 -3.21 -15.56 10.44
CA LEU A 155 -3.07 -16.76 9.60
C LEU A 155 -2.50 -17.96 10.38
N ASN A 156 -1.70 -17.69 11.41
CA ASN A 156 -1.13 -18.72 12.28
C ASN A 156 -1.98 -18.99 13.54
N GLY A 157 -3.14 -18.33 13.70
CA GLY A 157 -4.02 -18.51 14.85
C GLY A 157 -3.41 -18.06 16.18
N LEU A 158 -2.60 -17.00 16.16
CA LEU A 158 -1.88 -16.45 17.32
C LEU A 158 -2.58 -15.24 17.96
N GLU A 159 -3.87 -15.01 17.66
CA GLU A 159 -4.68 -13.87 18.16
C GLU A 159 -5.26 -14.05 19.57
#